data_AF-A0A443HYB1-F1
#
_entry.id   AF-A0A443HYB1-F1
#
_cell.length_a   1.000
_cell.length_b   1.000
_cell.length_c   1.000
_cell.angle_alpha   90.00
_cell.angle_beta   90.00
_cell.angle_gamma   90.00
#
_symmetry.space_group_name_H-M   'P 1'
#
loop_
_entity.id
_entity.type
_entity.pdbx_description
1 polymer ?
#
loop_
_entity_poly.entity_id
_entity_poly.type
_entity_poly.pdbx_seq_one_letter_code
_entity_poly.pdbx_strand_id
1 'polypeptide(L)'
;MPSAQPPASVSSISPDPSSSPAPAGRASGADSSNPAAASAADKDKPRLTEQEKKNNHIASEQKRRAAIREGFDRLTELVPGLEGQGRSESIVLKKTVEFMHLQLQERRNLIAEIERRGGIVEDSFRR
;
A
#
# COMPACT_ATOMS: atom_id res chain seq x y z
N MET A 1 -16.75 17.00 -57.77
CA MET A 1 -17.97 17.12 -56.96
C MET A 1 -17.62 16.74 -55.53
N PRO A 2 -17.24 17.70 -54.66
CA PRO A 2 -16.90 17.45 -53.26
C PRO A 2 -18.15 17.66 -52.38
N SER A 3 -18.53 16.65 -51.60
CA SER A 3 -19.51 16.83 -50.51
C SER A 3 -18.77 16.76 -49.19
N ALA A 4 -18.61 17.94 -48.59
CA ALA A 4 -18.06 18.14 -47.25
C ALA A 4 -19.10 17.78 -46.19
N GLN A 5 -18.70 16.97 -45.20
CA GLN A 5 -19.39 16.84 -43.91
C GLN A 5 -18.66 17.69 -42.86
N PRO A 6 -19.37 18.45 -42.01
CA PRO A 6 -18.76 19.20 -40.92
C PRO A 6 -18.47 18.30 -39.70
N PRO A 7 -17.38 18.56 -38.94
CA PRO A 7 -17.11 17.87 -37.69
C PRO A 7 -18.03 18.37 -36.56
N ALA A 8 -18.57 17.42 -35.79
CA ALA A 8 -19.36 17.69 -34.59
C ALA A 8 -18.52 18.35 -33.49
N SER A 9 -19.18 19.24 -32.78
CA SER A 9 -18.67 20.20 -31.80
C SER A 9 -17.83 19.59 -30.68
N VAL A 10 -16.66 20.19 -30.48
CA VAL A 10 -15.82 20.04 -29.29
C VAL A 10 -16.53 20.69 -28.09
N SER A 11 -16.84 19.91 -27.05
CA SER A 11 -17.28 20.45 -25.77
C SER A 11 -16.06 20.92 -24.99
N SER A 12 -15.86 22.22 -24.99
CA SER A 12 -14.88 22.97 -24.20
C SER A 12 -15.13 22.76 -22.71
N ILE A 13 -14.28 21.95 -22.06
CA ILE A 13 -14.22 21.88 -20.60
C ILE A 13 -13.17 22.89 -20.15
N SER A 14 -13.66 24.01 -19.64
CA SER A 14 -12.86 25.07 -19.02
C SER A 14 -12.16 24.56 -17.76
N PRO A 15 -10.88 24.88 -17.53
CA PRO A 15 -10.25 24.71 -16.23
C PRO A 15 -10.57 25.93 -15.35
N ASP A 16 -11.19 25.71 -14.19
CA ASP A 16 -11.32 26.73 -13.14
C ASP A 16 -9.94 27.03 -12.51
N PRO A 17 -9.49 28.30 -12.47
CA PRO A 17 -8.41 28.73 -11.60
C PRO A 17 -8.98 29.58 -10.47
N SER A 18 -9.31 28.97 -9.33
CA SER A 18 -9.64 29.74 -8.13
C SER A 18 -8.57 29.53 -7.05
N SER A 19 -7.77 30.58 -6.90
CA SER A 19 -6.76 30.81 -5.87
C SER A 19 -7.34 30.78 -4.45
N SER A 20 -6.50 30.29 -3.52
CA SER A 20 -6.63 30.30 -2.05
C SER A 20 -6.83 31.70 -1.44
N PRO A 21 -7.33 31.83 -0.18
CA PRO A 21 -6.48 31.77 1.04
C PRO A 21 -7.20 31.03 2.20
N ALA A 22 -6.65 30.58 3.34
CA ALA A 22 -5.74 31.18 4.32
C ALA A 22 -5.34 30.11 5.38
N PRO A 23 -4.35 30.37 6.26
CA PRO A 23 -3.78 29.40 7.19
C PRO A 23 -4.48 29.43 8.56
N ALA A 24 -4.82 28.25 9.10
CA ALA A 24 -5.24 28.11 10.49
C ALA A 24 -4.13 27.41 11.27
N GLY A 25 -3.40 28.19 12.06
CA GLY A 25 -2.42 27.70 13.00
C GLY A 25 -3.08 26.89 14.12
N ARG A 26 -2.39 25.82 14.53
CA ARG A 26 -2.55 25.22 15.85
C ARG A 26 -1.16 24.85 16.37
N ALA A 27 -0.58 25.81 17.08
CA ALA A 27 0.46 25.54 18.06
C ALA A 27 -0.18 24.85 19.26
N SER A 28 0.42 23.75 19.74
CA SER A 28 0.61 23.40 21.15
C SER A 28 1.12 21.96 21.27
N GLY A 29 2.38 21.84 21.65
CA GLY A 29 3.07 20.58 21.92
C GLY A 29 4.53 20.86 22.30
N ALA A 30 4.73 21.67 23.35
CA ALA A 30 5.97 21.62 24.15
C ALA A 30 5.98 20.23 24.83
N ASP A 31 7.09 19.50 24.96
CA ASP A 31 8.20 19.88 25.83
C ASP A 31 9.38 18.88 25.71
N SER A 32 10.58 19.38 26.00
CA SER A 32 11.78 18.69 26.52
C SER A 32 12.60 17.72 25.66
N SER A 33 13.74 18.20 25.13
CA SER A 33 14.98 18.31 25.91
C SER A 33 16.19 18.52 24.99
N ASN A 34 16.90 19.62 25.19
CA ASN A 34 18.22 19.87 24.62
C ASN A 34 19.22 19.94 25.78
N PRO A 35 20.40 19.36 25.65
CA PRO A 35 21.59 20.07 26.06
C PRO A 35 22.53 20.24 24.86
N ALA A 36 22.97 21.49 24.69
CA ALA A 36 23.90 21.90 23.68
C ALA A 36 25.29 21.27 23.85
N ALA A 37 26.02 21.28 22.72
CA ALA A 37 27.48 21.17 22.57
C ALA A 37 28.09 19.78 22.29
N ALA A 38 28.04 19.39 21.01
CA ALA A 38 29.21 18.83 20.34
C ALA A 38 29.33 19.51 18.95
N SER A 39 30.30 20.40 18.87
CA SER A 39 30.66 21.22 17.72
C SER A 39 31.27 20.43 16.56
N ALA A 40 30.94 20.87 15.35
CA ALA A 40 31.80 20.88 14.17
C ALA A 40 32.12 19.53 13.48
N ALA A 41 31.12 18.92 12.84
CA ALA A 41 31.33 18.09 11.65
C ALA A 41 30.01 17.82 10.91
N ASP A 42 29.35 18.85 10.37
CA ASP A 42 28.53 18.59 9.19
C ASP A 42 28.49 19.79 8.24
N LYS A 43 29.62 19.97 7.57
CA LYS A 43 29.70 20.79 6.36
C LYS A 43 28.79 20.18 5.30
N ASP A 44 27.93 21.02 4.76
CA ASP A 44 27.48 20.91 3.36
C ASP A 44 26.75 19.61 2.98
N LYS A 45 25.69 19.25 3.70
CA LYS A 45 24.56 18.61 3.00
C LYS A 45 23.75 19.74 2.36
N PRO A 46 23.86 20.01 1.05
CA PRO A 46 22.96 20.95 0.40
C PRO A 46 21.54 20.47 0.68
N ARG A 47 20.65 21.39 1.08
CA ARG A 47 19.20 21.11 1.12
C ARG A 47 18.85 20.55 -0.25
N LEU A 48 18.30 19.33 -0.30
CA LEU A 48 17.88 18.67 -1.54
C LEU A 48 17.22 19.71 -2.43
N THR A 49 17.83 19.96 -3.59
CA THR A 49 17.28 20.86 -4.59
C THR A 49 15.86 20.44 -4.92
N GLU A 50 14.99 21.35 -5.38
CA GLU A 50 13.61 20.98 -5.73
C GLU A 50 13.56 19.81 -6.73
N GLN A 51 14.56 19.76 -7.63
CA GLN A 51 14.76 18.68 -8.58
C GLN A 51 15.15 17.36 -7.89
N GLU A 52 16.09 17.37 -6.95
CA GLU A 52 16.47 16.17 -6.18
C GLU A 52 15.33 15.66 -5.31
N LYS A 53 14.55 16.56 -4.68
CA LYS A 53 13.37 16.19 -3.90
C LYS A 53 12.32 15.51 -4.79
N LYS A 54 12.09 16.03 -5.99
CA LYS A 54 11.19 15.42 -6.99
C LYS A 54 11.68 14.04 -7.42
N ASN A 55 12.97 13.91 -7.73
CA ASN A 55 13.57 12.63 -8.11
C ASN A 55 13.48 11.60 -6.97
N ASN A 56 13.78 12.01 -5.74
CA ASN A 56 13.69 11.14 -4.57
C ASN A 56 12.26 10.69 -4.30
N HIS A 57 11.27 11.59 -4.43
CA HIS A 57 9.86 11.24 -4.31
C HIS A 57 9.43 10.20 -5.36
N ILE A 58 9.86 10.36 -6.61
CA ILE A 58 9.55 9.38 -7.67
C ILE A 58 10.18 8.03 -7.35
N ALA A 59 11.46 8.03 -6.94
CA ALA A 59 12.19 6.80 -6.61
C ALA A 59 11.58 6.09 -5.39
N SER A 60 11.22 6.81 -4.34
CA SER A 60 10.63 6.23 -3.12
C SER A 60 9.26 5.63 -3.41
N GLU A 61 8.44 6.30 -4.21
CA GLU A 61 7.13 5.78 -4.62
C GLU A 61 7.25 4.59 -5.57
N GLN A 62 8.21 4.57 -6.50
CA GLN A 62 8.49 3.41 -7.33
C GLN A 62 8.91 2.20 -6.48
N LYS A 63 9.81 2.39 -5.52
CA LYS A 63 10.22 1.34 -4.58
C LYS A 63 9.03 0.84 -3.77
N ARG A 64 8.20 1.75 -3.23
CA ARG A 64 6.98 1.39 -2.50
C ARG A 64 6.04 0.54 -3.36
N ARG A 65 5.79 0.94 -4.61
CA ARG A 65 4.93 0.19 -5.54
C ARG A 65 5.52 -1.17 -5.91
N ALA A 66 6.84 -1.27 -6.08
CA ALA A 66 7.51 -2.54 -6.35
C ALA A 66 7.32 -3.52 -5.19
N ALA A 67 7.52 -3.06 -3.94
CA ALA A 67 7.31 -3.88 -2.75
C ALA A 67 5.85 -4.36 -2.60
N ILE A 68 4.88 -3.52 -2.93
CA ILE A 68 3.45 -3.92 -2.91
C ILE A 68 3.20 -5.03 -3.94
N ARG A 69 3.68 -4.87 -5.18
CA ARG A 69 3.50 -5.89 -6.23
C ARG A 69 4.14 -7.22 -5.85
N GLU A 70 5.36 -7.17 -5.32
CA GLU A 70 6.04 -8.38 -4.82
C GLU A 70 5.22 -9.08 -3.73
N GLY A 71 4.56 -8.31 -2.85
CA GLY A 71 3.63 -8.87 -1.86
C GLY A 71 2.44 -9.59 -2.49
N PHE A 72 1.86 -9.04 -3.56
CA PHE A 72 0.79 -9.70 -4.31
C PHE A 72 1.26 -10.94 -5.06
N ASP A 73 2.44 -10.91 -5.66
CA ASP A 73 3.02 -12.08 -6.34
C ASP A 73 3.19 -13.24 -5.34
N ARG A 74 3.74 -12.97 -4.14
CA ARG A 74 3.85 -13.97 -3.06
C ARG A 74 2.48 -14.51 -2.61
N LEU A 75 1.45 -13.68 -2.55
CA LEU A 75 0.10 -14.16 -2.22
C LEU A 75 -0.43 -15.13 -3.27
N THR A 76 -0.13 -14.90 -4.55
CA THR A 76 -0.56 -15.81 -5.63
C THR A 76 0.16 -17.15 -5.63
N GLU A 77 1.36 -17.23 -5.04
CA GLU A 77 2.09 -18.49 -4.84
C GLU A 77 1.54 -19.30 -3.65
N LEU A 78 1.05 -18.62 -2.60
CA LEU A 78 0.55 -19.27 -1.38
C LEU A 78 -0.90 -19.74 -1.49
N VAL A 79 -1.72 -19.03 -2.26
CA VAL A 79 -3.16 -19.31 -2.37
C VAL A 79 -3.41 -20.20 -3.59
N PRO A 80 -3.95 -21.41 -3.38
CA PRO A 80 -4.21 -22.34 -4.49
C PRO A 80 -5.13 -21.73 -5.56
N GLY A 81 -4.77 -21.89 -6.83
CA GLY A 81 -5.58 -21.46 -7.97
C GLY A 81 -5.49 -19.97 -8.32
N LEU A 82 -4.55 -19.22 -7.72
CA LEU A 82 -4.29 -17.81 -8.07
C LEU A 82 -3.02 -17.59 -8.92
N GLU A 83 -2.35 -18.65 -9.34
CA GLU A 83 -1.13 -18.59 -10.14
C GLU A 83 -1.33 -17.70 -11.39
N GLY A 84 -0.49 -16.67 -11.55
CA GLY A 84 -0.59 -15.74 -12.67
C GLY A 84 -1.68 -14.66 -12.55
N GLN A 85 -2.48 -14.63 -11.48
CA GLN A 85 -3.49 -13.59 -11.23
C GLN A 85 -2.98 -12.36 -10.45
N GLY A 86 -1.66 -12.20 -10.25
CA GLY A 86 -1.06 -11.11 -9.45
C GLY A 86 -1.41 -9.68 -9.91
N ARG A 87 -2.00 -9.53 -11.11
CA ARG A 87 -2.49 -8.25 -11.64
C ARG A 87 -3.90 -7.85 -11.21
N SER A 88 -4.67 -8.77 -10.60
CA SER A 88 -6.04 -8.50 -10.14
C SER A 88 -6.09 -8.37 -8.62
N GLU A 89 -5.65 -7.21 -8.09
CA GLU A 89 -5.51 -6.97 -6.64
C GLU A 89 -6.76 -7.35 -5.83
N SER A 90 -7.95 -6.95 -6.28
CA SER A 90 -9.22 -7.25 -5.60
C SER A 90 -9.56 -8.74 -5.57
N ILE A 91 -9.26 -9.47 -6.65
CA ILE A 91 -9.49 -10.91 -6.73
C ILE A 91 -8.53 -11.64 -5.81
N VAL A 92 -7.24 -11.26 -5.84
CA VAL A 92 -6.21 -11.85 -4.98
C VAL A 92 -6.61 -11.70 -3.52
N LEU A 93 -6.91 -10.48 -3.06
CA LEU A 93 -7.31 -10.24 -1.67
C LEU A 93 -8.55 -11.05 -1.27
N LYS A 94 -9.59 -11.07 -2.11
CA LYS A 94 -10.82 -11.80 -1.81
C LYS A 94 -10.55 -13.31 -1.67
N LYS A 95 -9.82 -13.88 -2.62
CA LYS A 95 -9.48 -15.30 -2.64
C LYS A 95 -8.55 -15.68 -1.49
N THR A 96 -7.62 -14.82 -1.13
CA THR A 96 -6.77 -15.01 0.06
C THR A 96 -7.61 -15.08 1.34
N VAL A 97 -8.59 -14.20 1.52
CA VAL A 97 -9.48 -14.24 2.70
C VAL A 97 -10.33 -15.51 2.72
N GLU A 98 -10.89 -15.90 1.57
CA GLU A 98 -11.63 -17.17 1.43
C GLU A 98 -10.73 -18.36 1.83
N PHE A 99 -9.48 -18.38 1.38
CA PHE A 99 -8.52 -19.43 1.72
C PHE A 99 -8.15 -19.43 3.20
N MET A 100 -7.95 -18.27 3.84
CA MET A 100 -7.70 -18.19 5.28
C MET A 100 -8.84 -18.80 6.10
N HIS A 101 -10.10 -18.54 5.73
CA HIS A 101 -11.25 -19.16 6.39
C HIS A 101 -11.26 -20.68 6.22
N LEU A 102 -10.91 -21.18 5.02
CA LEU A 102 -10.80 -22.61 4.76
C LEU A 102 -9.72 -23.26 5.64
N GLN A 103 -8.52 -22.67 5.71
CA GLN A 103 -7.42 -23.19 6.53
C GLN A 103 -7.76 -23.19 8.03
N LEU A 104 -8.46 -22.17 8.52
CA LEU A 104 -8.93 -22.14 9.92
C LEU A 104 -9.97 -23.23 10.19
N GLN A 105 -10.88 -23.48 9.25
CA GLN A 105 -11.85 -24.56 9.39
C GLN A 105 -11.20 -25.93 9.32
N GLU A 106 -10.27 -26.14 8.39
CA GLU A 106 -9.49 -27.37 8.28
C GLU A 106 -8.72 -27.64 9.57
N ARG A 107 -8.05 -26.62 10.13
CA ARG A 107 -7.38 -26.72 11.44
C ARG A 107 -8.34 -27.19 12.53
N ARG A 108 -9.53 -26.60 12.65
CA ARG A 108 -10.54 -27.03 13.64
C ARG A 108 -10.96 -28.48 13.43
N ASN A 109 -11.16 -28.89 12.18
CA ASN A 109 -11.54 -30.26 11.84
C ASN A 109 -10.44 -31.25 12.24
N LEU A 110 -9.18 -30.92 11.98
CA LEU A 110 -8.03 -31.74 12.35
C LEU A 110 -7.88 -31.87 13.87
N ILE A 111 -8.09 -30.80 14.62
CA ILE A 111 -8.08 -30.82 16.09
C ILE A 111 -9.17 -31.76 16.61
N ALA A 112 -10.40 -31.60 16.11
CA ALA A 112 -11.52 -32.46 16.51
C ALA A 112 -11.27 -33.94 16.15
N GLU A 113 -10.62 -34.21 15.00
CA GLU A 113 -10.22 -35.56 14.59
C GLU A 113 -9.19 -36.17 15.54
N ILE A 114 -8.17 -35.40 15.94
CA ILE A 114 -7.14 -35.84 16.90
C ILE A 114 -7.78 -36.17 18.24
N GLU A 115 -8.64 -35.30 18.75
CA GLU A 115 -9.36 -35.52 20.01
C GLU A 115 -10.27 -36.74 19.96
N ARG A 116 -10.99 -36.95 18.84
CA ARG A 116 -11.84 -38.14 18.65
C ARG A 116 -11.03 -39.44 18.69
N ARG A 117 -9.79 -39.41 18.23
CA ARG A 117 -8.85 -40.55 18.28
C ARG A 117 -8.16 -40.70 19.64
N GLY A 118 -8.49 -39.86 20.62
CA GLY A 118 -7.90 -39.87 21.96
C GLY A 118 -6.57 -39.12 22.08
N GLY A 119 -6.19 -38.34 21.06
CA GLY A 119 -5.02 -37.46 21.12
C GLY A 119 -5.31 -36.17 21.89
N ILE A 120 -4.28 -35.62 22.55
CA ILE A 120 -4.39 -34.37 23.29
C ILE A 120 -3.80 -33.25 22.44
N VAL A 121 -4.59 -32.20 22.18
CA VAL A 121 -4.13 -31.00 21.48
C VAL A 121 -3.88 -29.88 22.47
N GLU A 122 -2.65 -29.35 22.43
CA GLU A 122 -2.22 -28.21 23.23
C GLU A 122 -3.04 -26.94 22.91
N ASP A 123 -3.33 -26.13 23.93
CA ASP A 123 -4.17 -24.93 23.81
C ASP A 123 -3.64 -23.88 22.82
N SER A 124 -2.33 -23.87 22.58
CA SER A 124 -1.67 -23.04 21.56
C SER A 124 -2.25 -23.29 20.16
N PHE A 125 -2.67 -24.52 19.86
CA PHE A 125 -3.27 -24.89 18.58
C PHE A 125 -4.78 -24.65 18.53
N ARG A 126 -5.45 -24.29 19.62
CA ARG A 126 -6.90 -24.04 19.64
C ARG A 126 -7.32 -22.61 19.28
N ARG A 127 -6.40 -21.64 19.39
CA ARG A 127 -6.66 -20.22 19.11
C ARG A 127 -6.42 -19.84 17.65
#